data_AF-A0A3E5B514-F1
#
_entry.id   AF-A0A3E5B514-F1
#
_cell.length_a   1.000
_cell.length_b   1.000
_cell.length_c   1.000
_cell.angle_alpha   90.00
_cell.angle_beta   90.00
_cell.angle_gamma   90.00
#
_symmetry.space_group_name_H-M   'P 1'
#
loop_
_entity.id
_entity.type
_entity.pdbx_description
1 polymer ?
#
loop_
_entity_poly.entity_id
_entity_poly.type
_entity_poly.pdbx_seq_one_letter_code
_entity_poly.pdbx_strand_id
1 'polypeptide(L)'
;MKWANAVFMSYSNFYIKQSRLFSVLIWMILIAAHPFVFCYALNFPGPLILILLSLSMLVVYVKFARTFEVQSFCIFWGVIVFFSFLNVYHSDLCSISNVVQVLIVFLICTVITNCIGEKAFCKQYVYLLTIIVSLGFIGWLSVLIFNYPPLFNYTAQDGRSVAAFLFTVCNTYIPPVPHPIIRYSGIFDEPGTLSFFSMIALCINKLIVKSKRCEIILLILPIMTFSLAHILTLLLFYLFFYITSIQRLVVFISIVSGLIFLIISQKDISPYNRIYELSLHRLEQDDERGFQGNNRSESTSNAYKLFIENKLLGVGVQYEEEHHGISTNPFTILALYGLVGYFIVQIFFWRILVKSFAFRWRALNWNCIKCLVILFVNFQQRPFTTNVFTMFSVLLLLSIVETQLNMHKRNAS
;
A
#
# COMPACT_ATOMS: atom_id res chain seq x y z
N MET A 1 32.83 34.38 18.03
CA MET A 1 31.53 33.70 18.28
C MET A 1 30.45 33.96 17.22
N LYS A 2 30.21 35.20 16.73
CA LYS A 2 29.19 35.46 15.68
C LYS A 2 29.46 34.78 14.32
N TRP A 3 30.71 34.63 13.92
CA TRP A 3 31.10 33.97 12.66
C TRP A 3 30.88 32.44 12.68
N ALA A 4 31.20 31.79 13.80
CA ALA A 4 30.94 30.36 13.98
C ALA A 4 29.44 30.06 13.91
N ASN A 5 28.58 30.88 14.56
CA ASN A 5 27.13 30.73 14.46
C ASN A 5 26.60 30.93 13.03
N ALA A 6 27.16 31.85 12.25
CA ALA A 6 26.77 32.05 10.85
C ALA A 6 27.17 30.87 9.95
N VAL A 7 28.35 30.28 10.17
CA VAL A 7 28.82 29.10 9.43
C VAL A 7 28.01 27.85 9.82
N PHE A 8 27.74 27.64 11.10
CA PHE A 8 26.89 26.54 11.56
C PHE A 8 25.43 26.70 11.11
N MET A 9 24.89 27.92 11.06
CA MET A 9 23.56 28.19 10.48
C MET A 9 23.53 27.99 8.96
N SER A 10 24.58 28.40 8.25
CA SER A 10 24.70 28.18 6.81
C SER A 10 24.76 26.68 6.48
N TYR A 11 25.56 25.93 7.26
CA TYR A 11 25.72 24.48 7.10
C TYR A 11 24.44 23.70 7.45
N SER A 12 23.75 24.08 8.53
CA SER A 12 22.47 23.46 8.89
C SER A 12 21.36 23.80 7.90
N ASN A 13 21.28 25.04 7.42
CA ASN A 13 20.34 25.44 6.38
C ASN A 13 20.61 24.73 5.04
N PHE A 14 21.88 24.51 4.69
CA PHE A 14 22.27 23.74 3.51
C PHE A 14 21.79 22.27 3.60
N TYR A 15 22.04 21.59 4.73
CA TYR A 15 21.57 20.23 4.99
C TYR A 15 20.03 20.13 4.96
N ILE A 16 19.33 21.09 5.58
CA ILE A 16 17.85 21.13 5.60
C ILE A 16 17.29 21.33 4.17
N LYS A 17 17.89 22.22 3.37
CA LYS A 17 17.47 22.48 2.00
C LYS A 17 17.66 21.25 1.11
N GLN A 18 18.76 20.54 1.28
CA GLN A 18 19.06 19.30 0.57
C GLN A 18 18.08 18.18 0.94
N SER A 19 17.76 18.00 2.22
CA SER A 19 16.77 17.02 2.69
C SER A 19 15.37 17.25 2.11
N ARG A 20 14.96 18.52 1.98
CA ARG A 20 13.68 18.89 1.34
C ARG A 20 13.67 18.57 -0.15
N LEU A 21 14.75 18.87 -0.87
CA LEU A 21 14.86 18.56 -2.30
C LEU A 21 14.68 17.07 -2.56
N PHE A 22 15.42 16.22 -1.82
CA PHE A 22 15.27 14.77 -1.95
C PHE A 22 13.87 14.28 -1.56
N SER A 23 13.26 14.87 -0.53
CA SER A 23 11.88 14.53 -0.15
C SER A 23 10.91 14.80 -1.30
N VAL A 24 11.03 15.95 -1.96
CA VAL A 24 10.18 16.32 -3.12
C VAL A 24 10.41 15.35 -4.28
N LEU A 25 11.66 15.06 -4.64
CA LEU A 25 11.99 14.13 -5.72
C LEU A 25 11.44 12.72 -5.45
N ILE A 26 11.58 12.20 -4.23
CA ILE A 26 11.01 10.91 -3.85
C ILE A 26 9.50 10.92 -4.02
N TRP A 27 8.80 11.95 -3.52
CA TRP A 27 7.34 12.01 -3.68
C TRP A 27 6.90 12.11 -5.13
N MET A 28 7.63 12.84 -5.97
CA MET A 28 7.35 12.86 -7.42
C MET A 28 7.52 11.47 -8.05
N ILE A 29 8.58 10.73 -7.70
CA ILE A 29 8.80 9.34 -8.17
C ILE A 29 7.66 8.43 -7.69
N LEU A 30 7.31 8.50 -6.41
CA LEU A 30 6.27 7.66 -5.83
C LEU A 30 4.89 7.96 -6.42
N ILE A 31 4.56 9.24 -6.67
CA ILE A 31 3.29 9.67 -7.28
C ILE A 31 3.23 9.35 -8.78
N ALA A 32 4.37 9.31 -9.47
CA ALA A 32 4.46 8.86 -10.86
C ALA A 32 4.30 7.34 -11.00
N ALA A 33 4.46 6.57 -9.93
CA ALA A 33 4.29 5.12 -9.95
C ALA A 33 2.82 4.71 -9.76
N HIS A 34 2.45 3.58 -10.37
CA HIS A 34 1.22 2.86 -9.98
C HIS A 34 1.29 2.55 -8.47
N PRO A 35 0.20 2.76 -7.70
CA PRO A 35 -1.20 2.86 -8.10
C PRO A 35 -1.82 4.27 -8.10
N PHE A 36 -1.02 5.33 -8.26
CA PHE A 36 -1.58 6.67 -8.42
C PHE A 36 -2.16 6.87 -9.83
N VAL A 37 -3.27 7.61 -9.89
CA VAL A 37 -4.06 7.73 -11.13
C VAL A 37 -3.49 8.67 -12.17
N PHE A 38 -2.50 9.49 -11.82
CA PHE A 38 -2.05 10.61 -12.65
C PHE A 38 -1.53 10.18 -14.03
N CYS A 39 -0.87 9.02 -14.12
CA CYS A 39 -0.38 8.52 -15.40
C CYS A 39 -1.53 8.24 -16.39
N TYR A 40 -2.67 7.78 -15.89
CA TYR A 40 -3.84 7.45 -16.71
C TYR A 40 -4.76 8.64 -16.91
N ALA A 41 -5.02 9.40 -15.85
CA ALA A 41 -5.90 10.57 -15.90
C ALA A 41 -5.36 11.69 -16.80
N LEU A 42 -4.02 11.82 -16.90
CA LEU A 42 -3.37 12.87 -17.68
C LEU A 42 -2.69 12.35 -18.97
N ASN A 43 -2.75 11.05 -19.24
CA ASN A 43 -2.18 10.40 -20.41
C ASN A 43 -0.70 10.72 -20.67
N PHE A 44 0.11 10.81 -19.60
CA PHE A 44 1.55 11.04 -19.71
C PHE A 44 2.33 9.70 -19.64
N PRO A 45 3.52 9.60 -20.27
CA PRO A 45 4.30 8.37 -20.31
C PRO A 45 4.90 8.03 -18.93
N GLY A 46 4.10 7.41 -18.07
CA GLY A 46 4.43 7.10 -16.68
C GLY A 46 5.79 6.41 -16.48
N PRO A 47 6.08 5.29 -17.16
CA PRO A 47 7.37 4.61 -17.04
C PRO A 47 8.58 5.48 -17.41
N LEU A 48 8.45 6.29 -18.47
CA LEU A 48 9.52 7.21 -18.88
C LEU A 48 9.77 8.29 -17.83
N ILE A 49 8.71 8.92 -17.33
CA ILE A 49 8.80 9.94 -16.27
C ILE A 49 9.44 9.34 -15.02
N LEU A 50 9.01 8.15 -14.63
CA LEU A 50 9.55 7.44 -13.48
C LEU A 50 11.06 7.21 -13.61
N ILE A 51 11.54 6.77 -14.78
CA ILE A 51 12.96 6.58 -15.07
C ILE A 51 13.72 7.91 -15.03
N LEU A 52 13.22 8.96 -15.71
CA LEU A 52 13.86 10.27 -15.76
C LEU A 52 13.99 10.89 -14.37
N LEU A 53 12.94 10.81 -13.54
CA LEU A 53 12.98 11.30 -12.17
C LEU A 53 13.98 10.52 -11.32
N SER A 54 14.02 9.20 -11.47
CA SER A 54 14.97 8.33 -10.75
C SER A 54 16.43 8.62 -11.14
N LEU A 55 16.72 8.82 -12.43
CA LEU A 55 18.03 9.24 -12.92
C LEU A 55 18.40 10.63 -12.39
N SER A 56 17.46 11.57 -12.38
CA SER A 56 17.69 12.90 -11.81
C SER A 56 18.05 12.82 -10.33
N MET A 57 17.35 11.98 -9.56
CA MET A 57 17.63 11.75 -8.15
C MET A 57 19.00 11.10 -7.95
N LEU A 58 19.39 10.16 -8.81
CA LEU A 58 20.73 9.54 -8.78
C LEU A 58 21.83 10.58 -9.03
N VAL A 59 21.70 11.42 -10.06
CA VAL A 59 22.68 12.48 -10.36
C VAL A 59 22.82 13.47 -9.20
N VAL A 60 21.69 13.90 -8.63
CA VAL A 60 21.66 14.77 -7.45
C VAL A 60 22.30 14.05 -6.25
N TYR A 61 21.99 12.77 -6.03
CA TYR A 61 22.57 11.98 -4.95
C TYR A 61 24.09 11.87 -5.09
N VAL A 62 24.62 11.47 -6.23
CA VAL A 62 26.08 11.35 -6.45
C VAL A 62 26.80 12.69 -6.27
N LYS A 63 26.18 13.80 -6.67
CA LYS A 63 26.78 15.13 -6.52
C LYS A 63 26.90 15.59 -5.07
N PHE A 64 25.95 15.22 -4.21
CA PHE A 64 25.83 15.82 -2.88
C PHE A 64 25.97 14.83 -1.70
N ALA A 65 25.80 13.53 -1.92
CA ALA A 65 25.98 12.52 -0.89
C ALA A 65 27.48 12.24 -0.69
N ARG A 66 27.93 12.34 0.56
CA ARG A 66 29.34 12.09 0.94
C ARG A 66 29.57 10.70 1.53
N THR A 67 28.49 9.98 1.84
CA THR A 67 28.51 8.67 2.49
C THR A 67 27.48 7.74 1.84
N PHE A 68 27.84 6.48 1.72
CA PHE A 68 27.01 5.43 1.13
C PHE A 68 26.77 4.34 2.17
N GLU A 69 25.77 4.53 3.02
CA GLU A 69 25.26 3.46 3.89
C GLU A 69 24.01 2.85 3.27
N VAL A 70 24.04 1.54 3.04
CA VAL A 70 22.89 0.82 2.49
C VAL A 70 22.51 -0.32 3.40
N GLN A 71 21.32 -0.21 3.99
CA GLN A 71 20.72 -1.32 4.69
C GLN A 71 20.25 -2.37 3.67
N SER A 72 20.52 -3.65 3.95
CA SER A 72 19.97 -4.78 3.19
C SER A 72 20.48 -4.90 1.74
N PHE A 73 21.66 -4.36 1.42
CA PHE A 73 22.27 -4.40 0.08
C PHE A 73 22.23 -5.79 -0.57
N CYS A 74 22.69 -6.83 0.14
CA CYS A 74 22.70 -8.20 -0.38
C CYS A 74 21.30 -8.74 -0.71
N ILE A 75 20.27 -8.29 0.02
CA ILE A 75 18.89 -8.72 -0.21
C ILE A 75 18.37 -8.11 -1.51
N PHE A 76 18.57 -6.81 -1.72
CA PHE A 76 18.20 -6.15 -2.98
C PHE A 76 18.90 -6.79 -4.18
N TRP A 77 20.20 -7.07 -4.06
CA TRP A 77 20.93 -7.78 -5.13
C TRP A 77 20.42 -9.19 -5.37
N GLY A 78 20.08 -9.95 -4.33
CA GLY A 78 19.47 -11.26 -4.49
C GLY A 78 18.15 -11.21 -5.27
N VAL A 79 17.30 -10.21 -4.99
CA VAL A 79 16.03 -9.99 -5.73
C VAL A 79 16.30 -9.56 -7.18
N ILE A 80 17.28 -8.69 -7.42
CA ILE A 80 17.67 -8.25 -8.77
C ILE A 80 18.19 -9.43 -9.59
N VAL A 81 19.08 -10.24 -9.02
CA VAL A 81 19.63 -11.44 -9.68
C VAL A 81 18.51 -12.42 -9.98
N PHE A 82 17.56 -12.61 -9.06
CA PHE A 82 16.42 -13.48 -9.27
C PHE A 82 15.53 -13.04 -10.45
N PHE A 83 15.12 -11.77 -10.50
CA PHE A 83 14.33 -11.29 -11.64
C PHE A 83 15.12 -11.29 -12.95
N SER A 84 16.42 -11.02 -12.90
CA SER A 84 17.29 -11.13 -14.08
C SER A 84 17.39 -12.57 -14.56
N PHE A 85 17.47 -13.54 -13.64
CA PHE A 85 17.45 -14.97 -13.96
C PHE A 85 16.10 -15.38 -14.58
N LEU A 86 14.97 -14.94 -14.02
CA LEU A 86 13.65 -15.25 -14.58
C LEU A 86 13.47 -14.70 -15.99
N ASN A 87 13.96 -13.49 -16.27
CA ASN A 87 13.97 -12.94 -17.62
C ASN A 87 14.67 -13.88 -18.61
N VAL A 88 15.87 -14.38 -18.27
CA VAL A 88 16.60 -15.34 -19.13
C VAL A 88 15.89 -16.69 -19.20
N TYR A 89 15.41 -17.20 -18.08
CA TYR A 89 14.80 -18.53 -17.98
C TYR A 89 13.48 -18.64 -18.76
N HIS A 90 12.60 -17.64 -18.61
CA HIS A 90 11.29 -17.61 -19.27
C HIS A 90 11.30 -16.86 -20.61
N SER A 91 12.44 -16.27 -21.00
CA SER A 91 12.51 -15.28 -22.10
C SER A 91 11.52 -14.11 -21.91
N ASP A 92 11.35 -13.70 -20.65
CA ASP A 92 10.32 -12.77 -20.18
C ASP A 92 10.87 -11.35 -20.07
N LEU A 93 10.64 -10.54 -21.11
CA LEU A 93 11.07 -9.14 -21.13
C LEU A 93 10.35 -8.28 -20.08
N CYS A 94 9.15 -8.66 -19.65
CA CYS A 94 8.39 -7.93 -18.63
C CYS A 94 9.07 -8.04 -17.25
N SER A 95 9.84 -9.11 -17.00
CA SER A 95 10.70 -9.22 -15.81
C SER A 95 11.79 -8.15 -15.71
N ILE A 96 12.19 -7.49 -16.82
CA ILE A 96 13.10 -6.33 -16.79
C ILE A 96 12.45 -5.16 -16.03
N SER A 97 11.14 -4.97 -16.19
CA SER A 97 10.39 -3.92 -15.46
C SER A 97 10.53 -4.13 -13.95
N ASN A 98 10.45 -5.37 -13.47
CA ASN A 98 10.64 -5.68 -12.05
C ASN A 98 12.05 -5.34 -11.57
N VAL A 99 13.09 -5.61 -12.36
CA VAL A 99 14.48 -5.21 -12.03
C VAL A 99 14.58 -3.71 -11.88
N VAL A 100 14.04 -2.95 -12.82
CA VAL A 100 14.05 -1.47 -12.79
C VAL A 100 13.31 -0.95 -11.56
N GLN A 101 12.14 -1.51 -11.23
CA GLN A 101 11.36 -1.10 -10.06
C GLN A 101 12.12 -1.36 -8.75
N VAL A 102 12.79 -2.52 -8.62
CA VAL A 102 13.63 -2.84 -7.45
C VAL A 102 14.81 -1.89 -7.31
N LEU A 103 15.46 -1.50 -8.43
CA LEU A 103 16.54 -0.51 -8.44
C LEU A 103 16.06 0.88 -7.99
N ILE A 104 14.87 1.30 -8.42
CA ILE A 104 14.28 2.57 -8.00
C ILE A 104 14.01 2.55 -6.49
N VAL A 105 13.40 1.48 -5.98
CA VAL A 105 13.12 1.34 -4.54
C VAL A 105 14.42 1.32 -3.73
N PHE A 106 15.45 0.61 -4.21
CA PHE A 106 16.78 0.61 -3.62
C PHE A 106 17.37 2.02 -3.52
N LEU A 107 17.26 2.82 -4.59
CA LEU A 107 17.73 4.19 -4.61
C LEU A 107 16.94 5.07 -3.62
N ILE A 108 15.62 4.97 -3.58
CA ILE A 108 14.77 5.69 -2.62
C ILE A 108 15.18 5.36 -1.18
N CYS A 109 15.31 4.08 -0.84
CA CYS A 109 15.74 3.65 0.49
C CYS A 109 17.12 4.22 0.86
N THR A 110 18.08 4.17 -0.08
CA THR A 110 19.42 4.72 0.10
C THR A 110 19.40 6.24 0.36
N VAL A 111 18.62 6.99 -0.41
CA VAL A 111 18.48 8.45 -0.23
C VAL A 111 17.81 8.77 1.11
N ILE A 112 16.79 8.01 1.52
CA ILE A 112 16.14 8.22 2.82
C ILE A 112 17.12 7.97 3.96
N THR A 113 17.86 6.86 3.94
CA THR A 113 18.83 6.52 4.99
C THR A 113 19.93 7.56 5.11
N ASN A 114 20.50 8.02 4.00
CA ASN A 114 21.68 8.89 4.01
C ASN A 114 21.37 10.40 4.06
N CYS A 115 20.20 10.85 3.58
CA CYS A 115 19.94 12.28 3.36
C CYS A 115 18.72 12.84 4.09
N ILE A 116 17.72 12.01 4.44
CA ILE A 116 16.46 12.49 5.05
C ILE A 116 16.31 12.01 6.49
N GLY A 117 16.63 10.75 6.74
CA GLY A 117 16.33 10.03 7.97
C GLY A 117 14.94 9.38 7.94
N GLU A 118 14.90 8.10 8.30
CA GLU A 118 13.71 7.26 8.26
C GLU A 118 12.53 7.87 9.04
N LYS A 119 12.77 8.33 10.29
CA LYS A 119 11.73 8.93 11.14
C LYS A 119 11.12 10.20 10.53
N ALA A 120 11.93 11.04 9.88
CA ALA A 120 11.46 12.25 9.23
C ALA A 120 10.59 11.91 8.02
N PHE A 121 11.02 10.94 7.21
CA PHE A 121 10.23 10.47 6.07
C PHE A 121 8.92 9.80 6.50
N CYS A 122 8.92 8.99 7.56
CA CYS A 122 7.70 8.39 8.13
C CYS A 122 6.65 9.44 8.48
N LYS A 123 7.08 10.56 9.07
CA LYS A 123 6.20 11.69 9.40
C LYS A 123 5.60 12.30 8.13
N GLN A 124 6.40 12.49 7.08
CA GLN A 124 5.90 12.96 5.77
C GLN A 124 4.89 11.97 5.18
N TYR A 125 5.20 10.67 5.18
CA TYR A 125 4.32 9.60 4.67
C TYR A 125 2.96 9.61 5.37
N VAL A 126 2.95 9.60 6.71
CA VAL A 126 1.70 9.63 7.48
C VAL A 126 0.89 10.88 7.19
N TYR A 127 1.52 12.06 7.13
CA TYR A 127 0.79 13.30 6.83
C TYR A 127 0.25 13.35 5.42
N LEU A 128 1.03 12.93 4.41
CA LEU A 128 0.55 12.94 3.04
C LEU A 128 -0.66 12.01 2.88
N LEU A 129 -0.59 10.78 3.41
CA LEU A 129 -1.73 9.86 3.37
C LEU A 129 -2.93 10.43 4.13
N THR A 130 -2.71 11.09 5.26
CA THR A 130 -3.78 11.80 6.01
C THR A 130 -4.42 12.89 5.15
N ILE A 131 -3.63 13.67 4.40
CA ILE A 131 -4.11 14.72 3.49
C ILE A 131 -4.91 14.11 2.34
N ILE A 132 -4.39 13.07 1.68
CA ILE A 132 -5.08 12.38 0.58
C ILE A 132 -6.44 11.85 1.05
N VAL A 133 -6.48 11.18 2.20
CA VAL A 133 -7.71 10.68 2.80
C VAL A 133 -8.69 11.82 3.13
N SER A 134 -8.20 12.92 3.71
CA SER A 134 -9.04 14.07 4.09
C SER A 134 -9.63 14.76 2.86
N LEU A 135 -8.82 15.01 1.84
CA LEU A 135 -9.25 15.59 0.58
C LEU A 135 -10.23 14.66 -0.14
N GLY A 136 -9.92 13.35 -0.18
CA GLY A 136 -10.81 12.34 -0.73
C GLY A 136 -12.19 12.32 -0.05
N PHE A 137 -12.21 12.44 1.28
CA PHE A 137 -13.45 12.56 2.05
C PHE A 137 -14.22 13.87 1.76
N ILE A 138 -13.53 14.99 1.58
CA ILE A 138 -14.16 16.25 1.12
C ILE A 138 -14.78 16.05 -0.26
N GLY A 139 -14.09 15.36 -1.17
CA GLY A 139 -14.63 14.96 -2.47
C GLY A 139 -15.89 14.10 -2.32
N TRP A 140 -15.85 13.06 -1.51
CA TRP A 140 -16.99 12.19 -1.21
C TRP A 140 -18.19 12.97 -0.64
N LEU A 141 -17.94 13.85 0.34
CA LEU A 141 -18.97 14.67 0.97
C LEU A 141 -19.58 15.67 -0.03
N SER A 142 -18.77 16.23 -0.93
CA SER A 142 -19.26 17.14 -1.98
C SER A 142 -20.25 16.44 -2.90
N VAL A 143 -19.97 15.19 -3.29
CA VAL A 143 -20.89 14.41 -4.13
C VAL A 143 -22.15 14.11 -3.35
N LEU A 144 -22.03 13.68 -2.08
CA LEU A 144 -23.16 13.39 -1.19
C LEU A 144 -24.13 14.58 -1.05
N ILE A 145 -23.60 15.80 -0.90
CA ILE A 145 -24.41 17.01 -0.66
C ILE A 145 -24.97 17.60 -1.96
N PHE A 146 -24.14 17.69 -3.00
CA PHE A 146 -24.49 18.45 -4.22
C PHE A 146 -24.97 17.57 -5.38
N ASN A 147 -24.76 16.24 -5.31
CA ASN A 147 -25.18 15.26 -6.32
C ASN A 147 -24.83 15.66 -7.77
N TYR A 148 -23.61 16.16 -7.98
CA TYR A 148 -23.12 16.57 -9.30
C TYR A 148 -22.53 15.38 -10.08
N PRO A 149 -22.61 15.37 -11.43
CA PRO A 149 -22.00 14.33 -12.25
C PRO A 149 -20.46 14.38 -12.18
N PRO A 150 -19.74 13.34 -12.62
CA PRO A 150 -18.28 13.36 -12.71
C PRO A 150 -17.78 14.58 -13.50
N LEU A 151 -16.66 15.16 -13.06
CA LEU A 151 -16.02 16.28 -13.76
C LEU A 151 -15.47 15.82 -15.12
N PHE A 152 -14.91 14.61 -15.16
CA PHE A 152 -14.47 13.94 -16.37
C PHE A 152 -14.35 12.43 -16.09
N ASN A 153 -14.27 11.64 -17.17
CA ASN A 153 -13.99 10.20 -17.10
C ASN A 153 -12.70 9.90 -17.85
N TYR A 154 -11.96 8.89 -17.41
CA TYR A 154 -10.79 8.36 -18.11
C TYR A 154 -10.76 6.83 -18.02
N THR A 155 -9.91 6.20 -18.81
CA THR A 155 -9.76 4.74 -18.83
C THR A 155 -8.54 4.34 -18.02
N ALA A 156 -8.72 3.45 -17.05
CA ALA A 156 -7.63 2.87 -16.27
C ALA A 156 -6.79 1.88 -17.11
N GLN A 157 -5.66 1.44 -16.56
CA GLN A 157 -4.75 0.48 -17.21
C GLN A 157 -5.44 -0.81 -17.67
N ASP A 158 -6.44 -1.26 -16.91
CA ASP A 158 -7.19 -2.49 -17.15
C ASP A 158 -8.47 -2.27 -17.98
N GLY A 159 -8.58 -1.12 -18.64
CA GLY A 159 -9.70 -0.80 -19.52
C GLY A 159 -10.96 -0.32 -18.79
N ARG A 160 -10.96 -0.24 -17.46
CA ARG A 160 -12.14 0.23 -16.71
C ARG A 160 -12.32 1.73 -16.81
N SER A 161 -13.58 2.16 -16.95
CA SER A 161 -13.96 3.56 -16.84
C SER A 161 -13.86 4.05 -15.40
N VAL A 162 -13.12 5.14 -15.19
CA VAL A 162 -12.96 5.78 -13.88
C VAL A 162 -13.52 7.19 -13.94
N ALA A 163 -14.41 7.50 -12.99
CA ALA A 163 -15.02 8.81 -12.83
C ALA A 163 -14.20 9.68 -11.89
N ALA A 164 -13.84 10.89 -12.33
CA ALA A 164 -13.14 11.88 -11.52
C ALA A 164 -14.12 12.88 -10.91
N PHE A 165 -13.99 13.09 -9.61
CA PHE A 165 -14.66 14.11 -8.82
C PHE A 165 -13.59 15.04 -8.21
N LEU A 166 -14.01 16.12 -7.55
CA LEU A 166 -13.13 17.21 -7.09
C LEU A 166 -11.76 16.76 -6.56
N PHE A 167 -11.76 16.01 -5.46
CA PHE A 167 -10.53 15.56 -4.76
C PHE A 167 -10.42 14.03 -4.70
N THR A 168 -11.20 13.32 -5.52
CA THR A 168 -11.25 11.86 -5.48
C THR A 168 -11.66 11.30 -6.84
N VAL A 169 -11.27 10.05 -7.10
CA VAL A 169 -11.82 9.27 -8.20
C VAL A 169 -12.67 8.10 -7.69
N CYS A 170 -13.49 7.54 -8.59
CA CYS A 170 -14.37 6.41 -8.33
C CYS A 170 -14.38 5.48 -9.55
N ASN A 171 -14.02 4.21 -9.36
CA ASN A 171 -14.01 3.19 -10.41
C ASN A 171 -15.29 2.35 -10.47
N THR A 172 -16.31 2.69 -9.67
CA THR A 172 -17.60 1.97 -9.61
C THR A 172 -18.79 2.90 -9.84
N TYR A 173 -18.57 4.04 -10.50
CA TYR A 173 -19.65 4.97 -10.83
C TYR A 173 -20.33 4.52 -12.13
N ILE A 174 -21.61 4.15 -12.04
CA ILE A 174 -22.43 3.73 -13.19
C ILE A 174 -23.61 4.70 -13.28
N PRO A 175 -23.59 5.70 -14.17
CA PRO A 175 -24.77 6.55 -14.39
C PRO A 175 -25.92 5.72 -14.99
N PRO A 176 -27.20 6.06 -14.72
CA PRO A 176 -27.68 7.07 -13.78
C PRO A 176 -27.95 6.44 -12.40
N VAL A 177 -27.09 6.70 -11.40
CA VAL A 177 -27.45 6.32 -10.02
C VAL A 177 -28.34 7.42 -9.44
N PRO A 178 -29.54 7.11 -8.92
CA PRO A 178 -30.38 8.08 -8.21
C PRO A 178 -29.77 8.59 -6.89
N HIS A 179 -28.60 8.06 -6.48
CA HIS A 179 -27.98 8.36 -5.20
C HIS A 179 -26.49 8.74 -5.30
N PRO A 180 -26.08 9.79 -4.57
CA PRO A 180 -24.73 10.35 -4.63
C PRO A 180 -23.66 9.56 -3.87
N ILE A 181 -23.96 8.36 -3.35
CA ILE A 181 -22.98 7.58 -2.57
C ILE A 181 -22.00 6.89 -3.51
N ILE A 182 -20.79 7.46 -3.58
CA ILE A 182 -19.65 6.92 -4.33
C ILE A 182 -18.66 6.22 -3.39
N ARG A 183 -17.85 5.33 -3.97
CA ARG A 183 -16.67 4.78 -3.29
C ARG A 183 -15.46 5.60 -3.67
N TYR A 184 -15.03 6.44 -2.75
CA TYR A 184 -13.92 7.34 -2.99
C TYR A 184 -12.58 6.59 -2.85
N SER A 185 -11.58 7.03 -3.61
CA SER A 185 -10.23 6.45 -3.64
C SER A 185 -9.13 7.51 -3.52
N GLY A 186 -9.50 8.78 -3.34
CA GLY A 186 -8.55 9.89 -3.37
C GLY A 186 -7.88 9.94 -4.73
N ILE A 187 -6.54 9.88 -4.74
CA ILE A 187 -5.72 9.86 -5.95
C ILE A 187 -5.19 8.45 -6.31
N PHE A 188 -5.75 7.41 -5.70
CA PHE A 188 -5.44 6.02 -6.03
C PHE A 188 -6.41 5.46 -7.08
N ASP A 189 -5.95 4.44 -7.80
CA ASP A 189 -6.70 3.71 -8.82
C ASP A 189 -8.02 3.10 -8.30
N GLU A 190 -8.04 2.65 -7.05
CA GLU A 190 -9.19 2.00 -6.44
C GLU A 190 -9.37 2.32 -4.95
N PRO A 191 -10.61 2.25 -4.43
CA PRO A 191 -10.91 2.46 -3.01
C PRO A 191 -10.12 1.52 -2.08
N GLY A 192 -9.96 0.25 -2.49
CA GLY A 192 -9.19 -0.74 -1.72
C GLY A 192 -7.70 -0.42 -1.65
N THR A 193 -7.15 0.28 -2.64
CA THR A 193 -5.75 0.73 -2.66
C THR A 193 -5.54 1.83 -1.63
N LEU A 194 -6.40 2.86 -1.62
CA LEU A 194 -6.36 3.92 -0.61
C LEU A 194 -6.40 3.34 0.81
N SER A 195 -7.31 2.40 1.04
CA SER A 195 -7.44 1.70 2.32
C SER A 195 -6.18 0.95 2.75
N PHE A 196 -5.53 0.25 1.81
CA PHE A 196 -4.31 -0.51 2.07
C PHE A 196 -3.20 0.42 2.58
N PHE A 197 -2.93 1.52 1.87
CA PHE A 197 -1.89 2.47 2.28
C PHE A 197 -2.26 3.30 3.52
N SER A 198 -3.55 3.56 3.73
CA SER A 198 -4.06 4.17 4.96
C SER A 198 -3.78 3.30 6.18
N MET A 199 -3.94 1.97 6.05
CA MET A 199 -3.63 1.02 7.12
C MET A 199 -2.12 0.95 7.42
N ILE A 200 -1.27 0.98 6.39
CA ILE A 200 0.19 1.10 6.57
C ILE A 200 0.52 2.42 7.30
N ALA A 201 -0.03 3.55 6.86
CA ALA A 201 0.18 4.84 7.52
C ALA A 201 -0.28 4.83 8.98
N LEU A 202 -1.41 4.18 9.28
CA LEU A 202 -1.92 4.03 10.63
C LEU A 202 -0.99 3.18 11.52
N CYS A 203 -0.42 2.08 10.99
CA CYS A 203 0.59 1.27 11.68
C CYS A 203 1.88 2.08 11.94
N ILE A 204 2.38 2.79 10.94
CA ILE A 204 3.54 3.69 11.08
C ILE A 204 3.26 4.75 12.15
N ASN A 205 2.06 5.34 12.13
CA ASN A 205 1.67 6.32 13.13
C ASN A 205 1.66 5.72 14.54
N LYS A 206 1.17 4.49 14.70
CA LYS A 206 1.14 3.82 16.01
C LYS A 206 2.53 3.51 16.55
N LEU A 207 3.46 3.09 15.68
CA LEU A 207 4.80 2.69 16.09
C LEU A 207 5.74 3.89 16.32
N ILE A 208 5.73 4.89 15.43
CA ILE A 208 6.77 5.94 15.44
C ILE A 208 6.25 7.38 15.48
N VAL A 209 5.24 7.77 14.70
CA VAL A 209 4.82 9.19 14.57
C VAL A 209 3.97 9.66 15.76
N LYS A 210 3.12 8.79 16.28
CA LYS A 210 2.27 8.98 17.48
C LYS A 210 1.39 10.24 17.44
N SER A 211 0.93 10.64 16.25
CA SER A 211 0.00 11.77 16.07
C SER A 211 -1.44 11.33 16.31
N LYS A 212 -2.09 11.87 17.34
CA LYS A 212 -3.50 11.54 17.64
C LYS A 212 -4.46 12.02 16.55
N ARG A 213 -4.20 13.19 15.96
CA ARG A 213 -5.00 13.73 14.86
C ARG A 213 -4.96 12.82 13.63
N CYS A 214 -3.77 12.39 13.22
CA CYS A 214 -3.62 11.49 12.08
C CYS A 214 -4.22 10.12 12.37
N GLU A 215 -4.08 9.61 13.60
CA GLU A 215 -4.71 8.36 14.03
C GLU A 215 -6.23 8.39 13.85
N ILE A 216 -6.89 9.44 14.34
CA ILE A 216 -8.35 9.58 14.23
C ILE A 216 -8.78 9.65 12.77
N ILE A 217 -8.11 10.48 11.96
CA ILE A 217 -8.44 10.64 10.54
C ILE A 217 -8.28 9.32 9.79
N LEU A 218 -7.16 8.62 9.97
CA LEU A 218 -6.87 7.36 9.30
C LEU A 218 -7.71 6.18 9.81
N LEU A 219 -8.31 6.28 11.00
CA LEU A 219 -9.27 5.29 11.52
C LEU A 219 -10.67 5.48 10.93
N ILE A 220 -11.12 6.73 10.79
CA ILE A 220 -12.54 7.02 10.50
C ILE A 220 -12.78 7.22 9.00
N LEU A 221 -12.02 8.11 8.36
CA LEU A 221 -12.36 8.55 7.00
C LEU A 221 -12.22 7.43 5.95
N PRO A 222 -11.21 6.53 6.00
CA PRO A 222 -11.10 5.42 5.04
C PRO A 222 -12.25 4.40 5.10
N ILE A 223 -13.12 4.43 6.12
CA ILE A 223 -14.33 3.59 6.17
C ILE A 223 -15.27 3.91 4.99
N MET A 224 -15.33 5.17 4.56
CA MET A 224 -16.21 5.60 3.45
C MET A 224 -15.76 5.12 2.07
N THR A 225 -14.64 4.39 2.00
CA THR A 225 -14.26 3.61 0.79
C THR A 225 -15.16 2.39 0.57
N PHE A 226 -15.88 1.97 1.62
CA PHE A 226 -16.68 0.75 1.70
C PHE A 226 -15.88 -0.51 1.29
N SER A 227 -14.55 -0.49 1.48
CA SER A 227 -13.69 -1.63 1.21
C SER A 227 -13.84 -2.69 2.30
N LEU A 228 -14.40 -3.86 1.98
CA LEU A 228 -14.53 -4.99 2.90
C LEU A 228 -13.18 -5.39 3.52
N ALA A 229 -12.14 -5.45 2.68
CA ALA A 229 -10.76 -5.70 3.07
C ALA A 229 -10.27 -4.71 4.15
N HIS A 230 -10.61 -3.44 3.99
CA HIS A 230 -10.28 -2.41 4.96
C HIS A 230 -11.04 -2.56 6.26
N ILE A 231 -12.35 -2.82 6.19
CA ILE A 231 -13.19 -3.05 7.37
C ILE A 231 -12.58 -4.18 8.21
N LEU A 232 -12.22 -5.32 7.60
CA LEU A 232 -11.59 -6.44 8.31
C LEU A 232 -10.26 -6.05 8.98
N THR A 233 -9.38 -5.35 8.28
CA THR A 233 -8.06 -4.96 8.83
C THR A 233 -8.18 -3.86 9.88
N LEU A 234 -9.19 -2.98 9.78
CA LEU A 234 -9.53 -1.97 10.77
C LEU A 234 -10.10 -2.60 12.04
N LEU A 235 -10.98 -3.60 11.92
CA LEU A 235 -11.48 -4.37 13.07
C LEU A 235 -10.32 -5.07 13.80
N LEU A 236 -9.38 -5.68 13.06
CA LEU A 236 -8.16 -6.25 13.62
C LEU A 236 -7.28 -5.20 14.31
N PHE A 237 -7.07 -4.03 13.69
CA PHE A 237 -6.33 -2.93 14.31
C PHE A 237 -6.99 -2.49 15.61
N TYR A 238 -8.32 -2.31 15.62
CA TYR A 238 -9.05 -1.90 16.80
C TYR A 238 -8.95 -2.94 17.93
N LEU A 239 -9.16 -4.22 17.58
CA LEU A 239 -9.00 -5.36 18.47
C LEU A 239 -7.60 -5.39 19.12
N PHE A 240 -6.54 -5.20 18.33
CA PHE A 240 -5.17 -5.28 18.82
C PHE A 240 -4.74 -4.10 19.70
N PHE A 241 -5.25 -2.89 19.44
CA PHE A 241 -4.73 -1.67 20.07
C PHE A 241 -5.66 -0.97 21.06
N TYR A 242 -6.96 -1.28 21.08
CA TYR A 242 -7.94 -0.60 21.96
C TYR A 242 -8.76 -1.55 22.83
N ILE A 243 -8.92 -2.81 22.41
CA ILE A 243 -9.58 -3.83 23.22
C ILE A 243 -8.59 -4.39 24.24
N THR A 244 -8.76 -4.00 25.50
CA THR A 244 -7.88 -4.39 26.61
C THR A 244 -8.58 -5.24 27.68
N SER A 245 -9.90 -5.41 27.59
CA SER A 245 -10.67 -6.22 28.54
C SER A 245 -11.81 -6.95 27.84
N ILE A 246 -12.32 -8.00 28.48
CA ILE A 246 -13.46 -8.78 27.97
C ILE A 246 -14.72 -7.91 27.84
N GLN A 247 -14.95 -6.94 28.75
CA GLN A 247 -16.11 -6.05 28.63
C GLN A 247 -16.02 -5.19 27.38
N ARG A 248 -14.83 -4.65 27.06
CA ARG A 248 -14.62 -3.88 25.83
C ARG A 248 -14.79 -4.76 24.60
N LEU A 249 -14.37 -6.03 24.65
CA LEU A 249 -14.57 -6.98 23.56
C LEU A 249 -16.07 -7.23 23.31
N VAL A 250 -16.84 -7.48 24.36
CA VAL A 250 -18.30 -7.69 24.25
C VAL A 250 -18.97 -6.45 23.65
N VAL A 251 -18.69 -5.25 24.18
CA VAL A 251 -19.24 -3.99 23.64
C VAL A 251 -18.86 -3.80 22.16
N PHE A 252 -17.61 -4.05 21.81
CA PHE A 252 -17.15 -3.97 20.43
C PHE A 252 -17.88 -4.94 19.51
N ILE A 253 -18.01 -6.22 19.91
CA ILE A 253 -18.75 -7.22 19.13
C ILE A 253 -20.21 -6.79 18.98
N SER A 254 -20.87 -6.33 20.05
CA SER A 254 -22.25 -5.84 20.00
C SER A 254 -22.44 -4.66 19.04
N ILE A 255 -21.51 -3.70 19.04
CA ILE A 255 -21.55 -2.56 18.12
C ILE A 255 -21.37 -3.03 16.68
N VAL A 256 -20.35 -3.86 16.42
CA VAL A 256 -20.04 -4.37 15.08
C VAL A 256 -21.20 -5.23 14.55
N SER A 257 -21.75 -6.13 15.36
CA SER A 257 -22.90 -6.95 15.00
C SER A 257 -24.15 -6.10 14.75
N GLY A 258 -24.38 -5.07 15.57
CA GLY A 258 -25.47 -4.11 15.38
C GLY A 258 -25.34 -3.35 14.05
N LEU A 259 -24.13 -2.85 13.71
CA LEU A 259 -23.88 -2.19 12.44
C LEU A 259 -24.08 -3.13 11.25
N ILE A 260 -23.56 -4.36 11.33
CA ILE A 260 -23.77 -5.38 10.28
C ILE A 260 -25.27 -5.67 10.12
N PHE A 261 -26.00 -5.84 11.23
CA PHE A 261 -27.45 -6.05 11.21
C PHE A 261 -28.19 -4.88 10.55
N LEU A 262 -27.85 -3.64 10.88
CA LEU A 262 -28.44 -2.45 10.25
C LEU A 262 -28.18 -2.43 8.74
N ILE A 263 -26.96 -2.72 8.28
CA ILE A 263 -26.64 -2.76 6.84
C ILE A 263 -27.41 -3.90 6.15
N ILE A 264 -27.50 -5.08 6.76
CA ILE A 264 -28.25 -6.22 6.21
C ILE A 264 -29.75 -5.92 6.14
N SER A 265 -30.32 -5.25 7.15
CA SER A 265 -31.74 -4.89 7.16
C SER A 265 -32.16 -3.95 6.03
N GLN A 266 -31.19 -3.29 5.37
CA GLN A 266 -31.42 -2.42 4.23
C GLN A 266 -31.39 -3.16 2.88
N LYS A 267 -31.04 -4.45 2.86
CA LYS A 267 -30.81 -5.23 1.62
C LYS A 267 -31.94 -5.08 0.60
N ASP A 268 -33.18 -5.29 1.03
CA ASP A 268 -34.36 -5.34 0.15
C ASP A 268 -35.09 -3.98 0.04
N ILE A 269 -34.55 -2.93 0.68
CA ILE A 269 -35.18 -1.61 0.75
C ILE A 269 -34.54 -0.70 -0.29
N SER A 270 -34.98 -0.79 -1.54
CA SER A 270 -34.58 0.18 -2.58
C SER A 270 -35.19 1.56 -2.28
N PRO A 271 -34.43 2.67 -2.41
CA PRO A 271 -33.04 2.78 -2.89
C PRO A 271 -31.97 2.81 -1.76
N TYR A 272 -32.35 2.52 -0.51
CA TYR A 272 -31.49 2.57 0.68
C TYR A 272 -30.49 1.42 0.80
N ASN A 273 -30.58 0.40 -0.06
CA ASN A 273 -29.66 -0.73 -0.13
C ASN A 273 -28.25 -0.35 -0.63
N ARG A 274 -27.97 0.91 -0.98
CA ARG A 274 -26.69 1.31 -1.60
C ARG A 274 -25.45 1.00 -0.75
N ILE A 275 -25.51 1.20 0.57
CA ILE A 275 -24.39 0.85 1.46
C ILE A 275 -24.17 -0.66 1.45
N TYR A 276 -25.25 -1.43 1.45
CA TYR A 276 -25.21 -2.89 1.33
C TYR A 276 -24.54 -3.32 0.02
N GLU A 277 -24.98 -2.79 -1.12
CA GLU A 277 -24.40 -3.05 -2.45
C GLU A 277 -22.90 -2.75 -2.53
N LEU A 278 -22.47 -1.63 -1.92
CA LEU A 278 -21.08 -1.20 -1.97
C LEU A 278 -20.16 -1.95 -1.00
N SER A 279 -20.73 -2.67 -0.02
CA SER A 279 -19.98 -3.36 1.05
C SER A 279 -20.29 -4.86 1.15
N LEU A 280 -21.39 -5.22 1.81
CA LEU A 280 -21.74 -6.59 2.21
C LEU A 280 -22.32 -7.46 1.09
N HIS A 281 -22.84 -6.87 0.01
CA HIS A 281 -23.31 -7.62 -1.16
C HIS A 281 -22.22 -8.57 -1.70
N ARG A 282 -20.93 -8.23 -1.50
CA ARG A 282 -19.80 -9.10 -1.87
C ARG A 282 -19.77 -10.45 -1.13
N LEU A 283 -20.51 -10.59 -0.03
CA LEU A 283 -20.61 -11.80 0.79
C LEU A 283 -21.88 -12.61 0.51
N GLU A 284 -22.76 -12.17 -0.39
CA GLU A 284 -23.90 -13.00 -0.81
C GLU A 284 -23.43 -14.16 -1.66
N GLN A 285 -24.17 -15.25 -1.69
CA GLN A 285 -23.87 -16.39 -2.54
C GLN A 285 -24.74 -16.32 -3.80
N ASP A 286 -24.09 -16.41 -4.95
CA ASP A 286 -24.60 -16.69 -6.28
C ASP A 286 -24.52 -18.21 -6.52
N ASP A 287 -25.65 -18.80 -6.90
CA ASP A 287 -25.80 -20.24 -7.07
C ASP A 287 -24.89 -20.81 -8.18
N GLU A 288 -24.45 -20.00 -9.14
CA GLU A 288 -23.52 -20.41 -10.20
C GLU A 288 -22.06 -20.09 -9.89
N ARG A 289 -21.79 -19.03 -9.13
CA ARG A 289 -20.44 -18.45 -8.96
C ARG A 289 -19.90 -18.50 -7.55
N GLY A 290 -20.59 -19.08 -6.57
CA GLY A 290 -20.19 -18.93 -5.17
C GLY A 290 -20.45 -17.50 -4.70
N PHE A 291 -19.57 -16.79 -4.00
CA PHE A 291 -19.95 -15.44 -3.53
C PHE A 291 -20.22 -14.41 -4.68
N GLN A 292 -21.15 -13.44 -4.54
CA GLN A 292 -21.42 -12.37 -5.52
C GLN A 292 -20.21 -11.43 -5.69
N GLY A 293 -19.34 -11.33 -4.69
CA GLY A 293 -18.06 -10.63 -4.79
C GLY A 293 -17.00 -11.35 -5.61
N ASN A 294 -17.34 -12.48 -6.25
CA ASN A 294 -16.40 -13.44 -6.79
C ASN A 294 -15.97 -13.17 -8.25
N ASN A 295 -15.82 -11.89 -8.62
CA ASN A 295 -15.13 -11.46 -9.85
C ASN A 295 -13.64 -11.90 -9.90
N ARG A 296 -13.14 -12.55 -8.83
CA ARG A 296 -11.78 -13.09 -8.72
C ARG A 296 -11.74 -14.61 -8.57
N SER A 297 -12.85 -15.33 -8.55
CA SER A 297 -12.82 -16.82 -8.41
C SER A 297 -12.09 -17.46 -9.55
N GLU A 298 -12.48 -17.10 -10.77
CA GLU A 298 -11.91 -17.63 -11.98
C GLU A 298 -10.41 -17.31 -12.03
N SER A 299 -10.03 -16.06 -11.74
CA SER A 299 -8.64 -15.67 -11.75
C SER A 299 -7.81 -16.31 -10.64
N THR A 300 -8.40 -16.53 -9.47
CA THR A 300 -7.78 -17.26 -8.35
C THR A 300 -7.64 -18.75 -8.69
N SER A 301 -8.64 -19.35 -9.32
CA SER A 301 -8.65 -20.74 -9.78
C SER A 301 -7.60 -20.96 -10.87
N ASN A 302 -7.51 -20.04 -11.84
CA ASN A 302 -6.51 -20.04 -12.89
C ASN A 302 -5.10 -19.88 -12.31
N ALA A 303 -4.89 -18.91 -11.41
CA ALA A 303 -3.62 -18.74 -10.70
C ALA A 303 -3.22 -20.01 -9.94
N TYR A 304 -4.17 -20.64 -9.25
CA TYR A 304 -3.92 -21.89 -8.54
C TYR A 304 -3.54 -23.04 -9.49
N LYS A 305 -4.26 -23.22 -10.60
CA LYS A 305 -3.94 -24.22 -11.62
C LYS A 305 -2.52 -24.03 -12.18
N LEU A 306 -2.20 -22.80 -12.60
CA LEU A 306 -0.87 -22.47 -13.14
C LEU A 306 0.25 -22.70 -12.11
N PHE A 307 -0.01 -22.41 -10.83
CA PHE A 307 0.92 -22.74 -9.76
C PHE A 307 1.15 -24.25 -9.62
N ILE A 308 0.08 -25.05 -9.64
CA ILE A 308 0.19 -26.51 -9.52
C ILE A 308 0.94 -27.12 -10.71
N GLU A 309 0.80 -26.56 -11.91
CA GLU A 309 1.52 -26.97 -13.10
C GLU A 309 2.99 -26.51 -13.07
N ASN A 310 3.27 -25.31 -12.53
CA ASN A 310 4.59 -24.66 -12.56
C ASN A 310 5.13 -24.33 -11.17
N LYS A 311 5.19 -25.34 -10.29
CA LYS A 311 5.40 -25.17 -8.84
C LYS A 311 6.68 -24.42 -8.44
N LEU A 312 7.79 -24.62 -9.15
CA LEU A 312 9.09 -24.14 -8.70
C LEU A 312 9.38 -22.69 -9.10
N LEU A 313 9.21 -22.37 -10.39
CA LEU A 313 9.61 -21.09 -10.99
C LEU A 313 8.44 -20.32 -11.64
N GLY A 314 7.21 -20.83 -11.54
CA GLY A 314 6.02 -20.19 -12.09
C GLY A 314 6.05 -20.09 -13.61
N VAL A 315 5.11 -19.31 -14.15
CA VAL A 315 4.92 -19.12 -15.61
C VAL A 315 5.56 -17.85 -16.17
N GLY A 316 6.17 -17.01 -15.32
CA GLY A 316 6.71 -15.71 -15.73
C GLY A 316 5.63 -14.61 -15.82
N VAL A 317 6.08 -13.35 -15.90
CA VAL A 317 5.22 -12.15 -15.88
C VAL A 317 4.58 -11.90 -17.23
N GLN A 318 5.33 -12.09 -18.32
CA GLN A 318 4.84 -11.94 -19.68
C GLN A 318 3.60 -12.81 -19.95
N TYR A 319 3.48 -13.99 -19.33
CA TYR A 319 2.28 -14.81 -19.42
C TYR A 319 1.01 -14.07 -18.97
N GLU A 320 1.08 -13.30 -17.88
CA GLU A 320 -0.07 -12.51 -17.40
C GLU A 320 -0.44 -11.37 -18.35
N GLU A 321 0.57 -10.74 -18.98
CA GLU A 321 0.35 -9.69 -19.97
C GLU A 321 -0.29 -10.22 -21.26
N GLU A 322 0.06 -11.44 -21.68
CA GLU A 322 -0.43 -12.03 -22.93
C GLU A 322 -1.79 -12.74 -22.77
N HIS A 323 -2.00 -13.48 -21.67
CA HIS A 323 -3.13 -14.39 -21.54
C HIS A 323 -4.24 -13.87 -20.63
N HIS A 324 -4.03 -12.74 -19.94
CA HIS A 324 -5.01 -12.07 -19.08
C HIS A 324 -5.92 -13.03 -18.27
N GLY A 325 -5.47 -13.50 -17.10
CA GLY A 325 -6.27 -14.46 -16.34
C GLY A 325 -5.89 -14.73 -14.89
N ILE A 326 -4.80 -14.14 -14.39
CA ILE A 326 -4.31 -14.37 -13.02
C ILE A 326 -4.84 -13.26 -12.10
N SER A 327 -4.73 -11.99 -12.49
CA SER A 327 -5.14 -10.81 -11.73
C SER A 327 -4.66 -10.84 -10.27
N THR A 328 -5.12 -9.89 -9.43
CA THR A 328 -4.66 -9.78 -8.04
C THR A 328 -5.35 -10.77 -7.10
N ASN A 329 -4.65 -11.82 -6.67
CA ASN A 329 -5.15 -12.80 -5.72
C ASN A 329 -4.00 -13.46 -4.91
N PRO A 330 -4.29 -14.18 -3.81
CA PRO A 330 -3.24 -14.77 -2.96
C PRO A 330 -2.26 -15.71 -3.68
N PHE A 331 -2.67 -16.35 -4.78
CA PHE A 331 -1.84 -17.25 -5.57
C PHE A 331 -1.06 -16.54 -6.69
N THR A 332 -1.25 -15.24 -6.95
CA THR A 332 -0.59 -14.53 -8.05
C THR A 332 0.94 -14.67 -8.01
N ILE A 333 1.58 -14.42 -6.85
CA ILE A 333 3.04 -14.55 -6.73
C ILE A 333 3.49 -16.01 -6.99
N LEU A 334 2.72 -16.98 -6.48
CA LEU A 334 3.01 -18.40 -6.65
C LEU A 334 2.85 -18.85 -8.10
N ALA A 335 1.83 -18.36 -8.80
CA ALA A 335 1.60 -18.65 -10.21
C ALA A 335 2.72 -18.06 -11.08
N LEU A 336 3.09 -16.80 -10.87
CA LEU A 336 4.06 -16.09 -11.70
C LEU A 336 5.50 -16.53 -11.43
N TYR A 337 5.87 -16.77 -10.17
CA TYR A 337 7.26 -16.97 -9.78
C TYR A 337 7.54 -18.30 -9.04
N GLY A 338 6.52 -19.12 -8.83
CA GLY A 338 6.63 -20.39 -8.12
C GLY A 338 6.98 -20.24 -6.64
N LEU A 339 7.29 -21.36 -5.99
CA LEU A 339 7.72 -21.41 -4.60
C LEU A 339 9.02 -20.63 -4.38
N VAL A 340 9.99 -20.76 -5.30
CA VAL A 340 11.29 -20.08 -5.17
C VAL A 340 11.10 -18.57 -5.18
N GLY A 341 10.33 -18.05 -6.15
CA GLY A 341 10.04 -16.64 -6.23
C GLY A 341 9.19 -16.12 -5.08
N TYR A 342 8.24 -16.91 -4.58
CA TYR A 342 7.48 -16.54 -3.39
C TYR A 342 8.39 -16.27 -2.18
N PHE A 343 9.38 -17.12 -1.92
CA PHE A 343 10.34 -16.89 -0.84
C PHE A 343 11.25 -15.68 -1.09
N ILE A 344 11.73 -15.50 -2.33
CA ILE A 344 12.64 -14.40 -2.68
C ILE A 344 11.93 -13.05 -2.66
N VAL A 345 10.75 -12.96 -3.25
CA VAL A 345 9.95 -11.73 -3.28
C VAL A 345 9.53 -11.30 -1.86
N GLN A 346 9.26 -12.27 -0.98
CA GLN A 346 8.90 -12.04 0.42
C GLN A 346 10.08 -12.01 1.39
N ILE A 347 11.32 -12.02 0.90
CA ILE A 347 12.53 -12.17 1.73
C ILE A 347 12.65 -11.11 2.84
N PHE A 348 12.18 -9.88 2.58
CA PHE A 348 12.17 -8.81 3.58
C PHE A 348 11.23 -9.12 4.75
N PHE A 349 10.08 -9.73 4.47
CA PHE A 349 9.15 -10.18 5.50
C PHE A 349 9.74 -11.36 6.29
N TRP A 350 10.31 -12.34 5.59
CA TRP A 350 10.96 -13.50 6.23
C TRP A 350 12.13 -13.11 7.13
N ARG A 351 12.96 -12.16 6.71
CA ARG A 351 14.04 -11.62 7.54
C ARG A 351 13.53 -11.09 8.87
N ILE A 352 12.43 -10.34 8.87
CA ILE A 352 11.89 -9.75 10.10
C ILE A 352 11.23 -10.82 10.97
N LEU A 353 10.55 -11.80 10.38
CA LEU A 353 10.03 -12.93 11.13
C LEU A 353 11.16 -13.71 11.81
N VAL A 354 12.21 -14.09 11.08
CA VAL A 354 13.37 -14.81 11.64
C VAL A 354 14.03 -14.00 12.76
N LYS A 355 14.25 -12.69 12.56
CA LYS A 355 14.76 -11.82 13.63
C LYS A 355 13.82 -11.80 14.83
N SER A 356 12.52 -11.69 14.61
CA SER A 356 11.50 -11.69 15.67
C SER A 356 11.52 -12.98 16.49
N PHE A 357 11.63 -14.14 15.85
CA PHE A 357 11.69 -15.45 16.52
C PHE A 357 13.04 -15.73 17.19
N ALA A 358 14.14 -15.17 16.66
CA ALA A 358 15.45 -15.26 17.31
C ALA A 358 15.51 -14.47 18.63
N PHE A 359 14.57 -13.57 18.88
CA PHE A 359 14.43 -12.92 20.18
C PHE A 359 13.73 -13.83 21.20
N ARG A 360 14.17 -13.78 22.47
CA ARG A 360 13.43 -14.39 23.57
C ARG A 360 12.02 -13.77 23.59
N TRP A 361 10.99 -14.60 23.59
CA TRP A 361 9.57 -14.21 23.51
C TRP A 361 9.16 -13.07 24.46
N ARG A 362 9.77 -13.01 25.66
CA ARG A 362 9.50 -11.98 26.68
C ARG A 362 10.06 -10.59 26.35
N ALA A 363 10.98 -10.47 25.40
CA ALA A 363 11.58 -9.21 24.96
C ALA A 363 11.05 -8.76 23.58
N LEU A 364 9.92 -9.31 23.12
CA LEU A 364 9.29 -8.83 21.89
C LEU A 364 8.41 -7.61 22.14
N ASN A 365 8.58 -6.59 21.30
CA ASN A 365 7.66 -5.48 21.23
C ASN A 365 6.35 -5.95 20.56
N TRP A 366 5.35 -6.28 21.37
CA TRP A 366 4.05 -6.78 20.89
C TRP A 366 3.34 -5.84 19.91
N ASN A 367 3.58 -4.52 19.98
CA ASN A 367 3.03 -3.59 19.00
C ASN A 367 3.58 -3.85 17.60
N CYS A 368 4.85 -4.27 17.49
CA CYS A 368 5.45 -4.66 16.22
C CYS A 368 4.80 -5.92 15.67
N ILE A 369 4.60 -6.94 16.51
CA ILE A 369 3.93 -8.19 16.10
C ILE A 369 2.50 -7.91 15.63
N LYS A 370 1.74 -7.10 16.37
CA LYS A 370 0.39 -6.66 15.98
C LYS A 370 0.40 -6.00 14.59
N CYS A 371 1.32 -5.08 14.34
CA CYS A 371 1.47 -4.44 13.02
C CYS A 371 1.89 -5.43 11.93
N LEU A 372 2.76 -6.41 12.22
CA LEU A 372 3.14 -7.45 11.25
C LEU A 372 1.98 -8.34 10.86
N VAL A 373 1.12 -8.74 11.80
CA VAL A 373 -0.09 -9.51 11.51
C VAL A 373 -1.05 -8.70 10.64
N ILE A 374 -1.26 -7.43 10.96
CA ILE A 374 -2.11 -6.54 10.15
C ILE A 374 -1.54 -6.36 8.73
N LEU A 375 -0.23 -6.19 8.61
CA LEU A 375 0.45 -6.10 7.32
C LEU A 375 0.29 -7.40 6.53
N PHE A 376 0.46 -8.56 7.16
CA PHE A 376 0.29 -9.86 6.52
C PHE A 376 -1.12 -10.04 5.97
N VAL A 377 -2.16 -9.73 6.76
CA VAL A 377 -3.56 -9.82 6.30
C VAL A 377 -3.83 -8.85 5.15
N ASN A 378 -3.34 -7.60 5.23
CA ASN A 378 -3.45 -6.65 4.11
C ASN A 378 -2.72 -7.15 2.86
N PHE A 379 -1.56 -7.78 3.03
CA PHE A 379 -0.74 -8.26 1.95
C PHE A 379 -1.41 -9.40 1.17
N GLN A 380 -2.07 -10.33 1.86
CA GLN A 380 -2.83 -11.40 1.20
C GLN A 380 -3.96 -10.87 0.31
N GLN A 381 -4.51 -9.69 0.62
CA GLN A 381 -5.58 -9.07 -0.17
C GLN A 381 -5.04 -8.38 -1.44
N ARG A 382 -3.79 -7.93 -1.43
CA ARG A 382 -3.07 -7.30 -2.55
C ARG A 382 -1.59 -7.73 -2.55
N PRO A 383 -1.24 -8.87 -3.14
CA PRO A 383 0.14 -9.36 -3.14
C PRO A 383 1.07 -8.66 -4.14
N PHE A 384 0.75 -7.43 -4.57
CA PHE A 384 1.62 -6.66 -5.46
C PHE A 384 2.86 -6.18 -4.72
N THR A 385 3.97 -6.86 -4.93
CA THR A 385 5.27 -6.53 -4.31
C THR A 385 6.22 -5.82 -5.24
N THR A 386 5.95 -5.80 -6.54
CA THR A 386 6.89 -5.29 -7.53
C THR A 386 6.71 -3.79 -7.76
N ASN A 387 5.47 -3.29 -7.74
CA ASN A 387 5.17 -1.86 -7.87
C ASN A 387 5.96 -1.00 -6.87
N VAL A 388 6.64 0.03 -7.37
CA VAL A 388 7.54 0.90 -6.59
C VAL A 388 6.90 1.40 -5.30
N PHE A 389 5.69 1.97 -5.36
CA PHE A 389 5.04 2.54 -4.18
C PHE A 389 4.62 1.47 -3.15
N THR A 390 4.15 0.31 -3.63
CA THR A 390 3.76 -0.79 -2.75
C THR A 390 4.97 -1.42 -2.07
N MET A 391 6.00 -1.77 -2.86
CA MET A 391 7.25 -2.32 -2.34
C MET A 391 7.87 -1.38 -1.32
N PHE A 392 8.00 -0.10 -1.66
CA PHE A 392 8.55 0.92 -0.78
C PHE A 392 7.74 1.07 0.52
N SER A 393 6.41 1.16 0.44
CA SER A 393 5.56 1.33 1.63
C SER A 393 5.63 0.14 2.58
N VAL A 394 5.69 -1.09 2.04
CA VAL A 394 5.89 -2.31 2.84
C VAL A 394 7.27 -2.30 3.49
N LEU A 395 8.33 -2.01 2.72
CA LEU A 395 9.70 -1.93 3.23
C LEU A 395 9.86 -0.86 4.31
N LEU A 396 9.19 0.28 4.16
CA LEU A 396 9.20 1.36 5.16
C LEU A 396 8.63 0.86 6.49
N LEU A 397 7.47 0.19 6.49
CA LEU A 397 6.89 -0.37 7.71
C LEU A 397 7.78 -1.47 8.32
N LEU A 398 8.33 -2.35 7.49
CA LEU A 398 9.23 -3.41 7.89
C LEU A 398 10.52 -2.85 8.54
N SER A 399 11.11 -1.81 7.96
CA SER A 399 12.27 -1.10 8.51
C SER A 399 11.96 -0.50 9.88
N ILE A 400 10.78 0.12 10.06
CA ILE A 400 10.36 0.66 11.36
C ILE A 400 10.22 -0.45 12.39
N VAL A 401 9.59 -1.57 12.02
CA VAL A 401 9.45 -2.73 12.89
C VAL A 401 10.83 -3.23 13.33
N GLU A 402 11.77 -3.38 12.40
CA GLU A 402 13.14 -3.79 12.71
C GLU A 402 13.82 -2.80 13.68
N THR A 403 13.72 -1.50 13.42
CA THR A 403 14.27 -0.44 14.28
C THR A 403 13.66 -0.50 15.69
N GLN A 404 12.34 -0.71 15.82
CA GLN A 404 11.65 -0.82 17.11
C GLN A 404 12.04 -2.08 17.88
N LEU A 405 12.20 -3.22 17.20
CA LEU A 405 12.67 -4.47 17.82
C LEU A 405 14.10 -4.30 18.35
N ASN A 406 14.98 -3.66 17.57
CA ASN A 406 16.37 -3.42 17.99
C ASN A 406 16.46 -2.44 19.17
N MET A 407 15.64 -1.38 19.20
CA MET A 407 15.60 -0.46 20.34
C MET A 407 15.10 -1.14 21.62
N HIS A 408 14.06 -1.98 21.51
CA HIS A 408 13.54 -2.70 22.67
C HIS A 408 14.57 -3.71 23.22
N LYS A 409 15.36 -4.36 22.36
CA LYS A 409 16.49 -5.19 22.76
C LYS A 409 17.48 -4.44 23.64
N ARG A 410 17.93 -3.26 23.19
CA ARG A 410 18.90 -2.43 23.93
C ARG A 410 18.39 -1.97 25.30
N ASN A 411 17.09 -1.82 25.45
CA ASN A 411 16.48 -1.43 26.71
C ASN A 411 16.21 -2.62 27.66
N ALA A 412 16.19 -3.85 27.13
CA ALA A 412 15.92 -5.07 27.88
C ALA A 412 17.19 -5.85 28.25
N SER A 413 18.33 -5.55 27.61
CA SER A 413 19.68 -5.96 28.00
C SER A 413 20.29 -4.95 28.96
#